data_AF-A0A3M8F8Q0-F1
#
_entry.id   AF-A0A3M8F8Q0-F1
#
_cell.length_a   1.000
_cell.length_b   1.000
_cell.length_c   1.000
_cell.angle_alpha   90.00
_cell.angle_beta   90.00
_cell.angle_gamma   90.00
#
_symmetry.space_group_name_H-M   'P 1'
#
loop_
_entity.id
_entity.type
_entity.pdbx_description
1 polymer ?
#
loop_
_entity_poly.entity_id
_entity_poly.type
_entity_poly.pdbx_seq_one_letter_code
_entity_poly.pdbx_strand_id
1 'polypeptide(L)'
;MNGSGQQGLAESFERVYQAACRMLWAQGAPAWRITGSEWSDARCAAFQALEAVLRSVDGGSPQPGELSDPARHVIARRAPGDVDRPLTFDEALRDWEERLAADPGYLVEREEGGWTESFMGPGLCVVIPHTWHLTTRSILLELYHRLAPGRPAVVIDSGAAELSGLAHEAADALRAPLGVEVPTSHPGDSPWISPDSRPVYEVPDIAARLEELRRAAWRAAETVPTPEELRGALDFALDMDVAEAAVELRKLLAGRPATVWREKHESIDPAQHLVDGADQDGVYGQPTSFGQEASSWRKYLARVPVPWTPPTYRRPPAPEMGDRDVVLSATRALVFAELLDEYAARLYPGRRSGVIHYGAYNLGDSLMWEFGRELRDTSF
;
A
#
# COMPACT_ATOMS: atom_id res chain seq x y z
N MET A 1 12.21 -40.07 8.32
CA MET A 1 11.20 -39.95 7.25
C MET A 1 10.13 -38.88 7.54
N ASN A 2 10.46 -37.76 8.22
CA ASN A 2 9.47 -36.75 8.67
C ASN A 2 9.42 -35.45 7.84
N GLY A 3 10.28 -35.30 6.82
CA GLY A 3 10.39 -34.04 6.06
C GLY A 3 9.25 -33.77 5.07
N SER A 4 8.66 -34.80 4.47
CA SER A 4 7.62 -34.64 3.43
C SER A 4 6.26 -34.21 4.00
N GLY A 5 5.91 -34.65 5.21
CA GLY A 5 4.65 -34.28 5.86
C GLY A 5 4.62 -32.83 6.33
N GLN A 6 5.73 -32.33 6.86
CA GLN A 6 5.83 -30.94 7.34
C GLN A 6 5.87 -29.94 6.18
N GLN A 7 6.55 -30.28 5.08
CA GLN A 7 6.56 -29.47 3.87
C GLN A 7 5.17 -29.40 3.22
N GLY A 8 4.44 -30.52 3.13
CA GLY A 8 3.07 -30.52 2.62
C GLY A 8 2.08 -29.70 3.47
N LEU A 9 2.30 -29.63 4.80
CA LEU A 9 1.53 -28.76 5.69
C LEU A 9 1.85 -27.28 5.47
N ALA A 10 3.13 -26.93 5.33
CA ALA A 10 3.58 -25.56 5.06
C ALA A 10 3.00 -25.02 3.75
N GLU A 11 3.13 -25.79 2.66
CA GLU A 11 2.58 -25.45 1.35
C GLU A 11 1.05 -25.33 1.38
N SER A 12 0.37 -26.24 2.09
CA SER A 12 -1.09 -26.17 2.26
C SER A 12 -1.53 -24.93 3.03
N PHE A 13 -0.80 -24.58 4.09
CA PHE A 13 -1.08 -23.39 4.90
C PHE A 13 -0.92 -22.13 4.08
N GLU A 14 0.24 -21.95 3.44
CA GLU A 14 0.52 -20.77 2.62
C GLU A 14 -0.51 -20.58 1.51
N ARG A 15 -0.87 -21.66 0.79
CA ARG A 15 -1.86 -21.57 -0.30
C ARG A 15 -3.23 -21.14 0.18
N VAL A 16 -3.71 -21.68 1.31
CA VAL A 16 -5.02 -21.29 1.86
C VAL A 16 -4.94 -19.85 2.39
N TYR A 17 -3.83 -19.47 3.03
CA TYR A 17 -3.59 -18.11 3.52
C TYR A 17 -3.66 -17.10 2.38
N GLN A 18 -2.88 -17.29 1.31
CA GLN A 18 -2.84 -16.40 0.15
C GLN A 18 -4.21 -16.26 -0.50
N ALA A 19 -4.91 -17.38 -0.76
CA ALA A 19 -6.23 -17.36 -1.39
C ALA A 19 -7.29 -16.68 -0.50
N ALA A 20 -7.24 -16.88 0.82
CA ALA A 20 -8.14 -16.23 1.76
C ALA A 20 -7.87 -14.72 1.86
N CYS A 21 -6.60 -14.31 1.97
CA CYS A 21 -6.22 -12.90 1.94
C CYS A 21 -6.67 -12.22 0.65
N ARG A 22 -6.46 -12.86 -0.51
CA ARG A 22 -6.91 -12.33 -1.81
C ARG A 22 -8.42 -12.11 -1.84
N MET A 23 -9.22 -13.03 -1.29
CA MET A 23 -10.67 -12.88 -1.25
C MET A 23 -11.10 -11.67 -0.40
N LEU A 24 -10.47 -11.43 0.75
CA LEU A 24 -10.76 -10.23 1.55
C LEU A 24 -10.31 -8.95 0.82
N TRP A 25 -9.10 -8.98 0.26
CA TRP A 25 -8.51 -7.85 -0.46
C TRP A 25 -9.30 -7.44 -1.70
N ALA A 26 -9.84 -8.41 -2.44
CA ALA A 26 -10.60 -8.19 -3.67
C ALA A 26 -11.86 -7.32 -3.46
N GLN A 27 -12.36 -7.18 -2.24
CA GLN A 27 -13.51 -6.31 -1.94
C GLN A 27 -13.13 -4.83 -2.00
N GLY A 28 -11.83 -4.50 -1.94
CA GLY A 28 -11.32 -3.14 -1.90
C GLY A 28 -11.48 -2.50 -0.53
N ALA A 29 -12.71 -2.20 -0.12
CA ALA A 29 -13.03 -1.58 1.17
C ALA A 29 -13.56 -2.63 2.18
N PRO A 30 -13.24 -2.54 3.48
CA PRO A 30 -13.61 -3.53 4.49
C PRO A 30 -15.09 -3.43 4.93
N ALA A 31 -16.03 -3.63 3.99
CA ALA A 31 -17.47 -3.50 4.22
C ALA A 31 -18.00 -4.36 5.37
N TRP A 32 -17.35 -5.51 5.65
CA TRP A 32 -17.68 -6.39 6.77
C TRP A 32 -17.39 -5.80 8.15
N ARG A 33 -16.64 -4.70 8.25
CA ARG A 33 -16.37 -3.99 9.51
C ARG A 33 -17.38 -2.87 9.79
N ILE A 34 -18.18 -2.48 8.80
CA ILE A 34 -19.07 -1.32 8.87
C ILE A 34 -20.45 -1.75 9.38
N THR A 35 -20.88 -1.17 10.50
CA THR A 35 -22.24 -1.35 11.03
C THR A 35 -23.26 -0.74 10.09
N GLY A 36 -24.28 -1.52 9.71
CA GLY A 36 -25.34 -1.06 8.80
C GLY A 36 -24.96 -1.07 7.32
N SER A 37 -23.92 -1.82 6.94
CA SER A 37 -23.65 -2.11 5.53
C SER A 37 -24.77 -2.91 4.88
N GLU A 38 -24.80 -2.96 3.55
CA GLU A 38 -25.74 -3.77 2.79
C GLU A 38 -25.48 -5.29 2.90
N TRP A 39 -24.39 -5.68 3.59
CA TRP A 39 -24.04 -7.07 3.83
C TRP A 39 -24.88 -7.66 4.97
N SER A 40 -25.25 -8.94 4.83
CA SER A 40 -25.94 -9.65 5.91
C SER A 40 -25.03 -9.86 7.12
N ASP A 41 -25.62 -9.86 8.32
CA ASP A 41 -24.89 -10.11 9.58
C ASP A 41 -24.07 -11.41 9.53
N ALA A 42 -24.62 -12.45 8.89
CA ALA A 42 -23.94 -13.73 8.73
C ALA A 42 -22.67 -13.61 7.86
N ARG A 43 -22.72 -12.83 6.77
CA ARG A 43 -21.56 -12.56 5.90
C ARG A 43 -20.52 -11.73 6.64
N CYS A 44 -20.94 -10.66 7.32
CA CYS A 44 -20.05 -9.83 8.13
C CYS A 44 -19.32 -10.67 9.18
N ALA A 45 -20.06 -11.47 9.97
CA ALA A 45 -19.47 -12.33 11.00
C ALA A 45 -18.49 -13.37 10.42
N ALA A 46 -18.78 -13.94 9.25
CA ALA A 46 -17.90 -14.91 8.61
C ALA A 46 -16.58 -14.27 8.12
N PHE A 47 -16.66 -13.10 7.50
CA PHE A 47 -15.48 -12.34 7.06
C PHE A 47 -14.65 -11.84 8.24
N GLN A 48 -15.29 -11.33 9.30
CA GLN A 48 -14.62 -10.93 10.54
C GLN A 48 -13.90 -12.12 11.21
N ALA A 49 -14.51 -13.30 11.22
CA ALA A 49 -13.87 -14.50 11.76
C ALA A 49 -12.65 -14.92 10.93
N LEU A 50 -12.74 -14.85 9.60
CA LEU A 50 -11.60 -15.12 8.72
C LEU A 50 -10.47 -14.10 8.92
N GLU A 51 -10.80 -12.82 8.96
CA GLU A 51 -9.86 -11.74 9.27
C GLU A 51 -9.12 -11.99 10.60
N ALA A 52 -9.83 -12.37 11.66
CA ALA A 52 -9.22 -12.64 12.96
C ALA A 52 -8.18 -13.77 12.89
N VAL A 53 -8.48 -14.85 12.15
CA VAL A 53 -7.54 -15.96 11.95
C VAL A 53 -6.32 -15.50 11.14
N LEU A 54 -6.51 -14.74 10.06
CA LEU A 54 -5.41 -14.22 9.24
C LEU A 54 -4.48 -13.29 10.03
N ARG A 55 -5.03 -12.36 10.82
CA ARG A 55 -4.26 -11.47 11.71
C ARG A 55 -3.44 -12.22 12.76
N SER A 56 -3.93 -13.38 13.22
CA SER A 56 -3.23 -14.16 14.24
C SER A 56 -1.88 -14.74 13.76
N VAL A 57 -1.67 -14.83 12.44
CA VAL A 57 -0.42 -15.28 11.82
C VAL A 57 0.71 -14.28 12.03
N ASP A 58 0.38 -12.99 12.16
CA ASP A 58 1.37 -11.91 12.25
C ASP A 58 1.97 -11.75 13.66
N GLY A 59 1.71 -12.73 14.53
CA GLY A 59 2.03 -12.72 15.95
C GLY A 59 3.50 -12.40 16.26
N GLY A 60 3.67 -11.49 17.23
CA GLY A 60 4.94 -11.07 17.81
C GLY A 60 5.23 -9.59 17.57
N SER A 61 5.40 -8.84 18.64
CA SER A 61 5.84 -7.45 18.56
C SER A 61 7.31 -7.40 18.12
N PRO A 62 7.68 -6.50 17.19
CA PRO A 62 9.07 -6.33 16.78
C PRO A 62 9.97 -6.00 17.98
N GLN A 63 11.14 -6.62 18.04
CA GLN A 63 12.10 -6.42 19.14
C GLN A 63 13.15 -5.37 18.79
N PRO A 64 13.75 -4.69 19.79
CA PRO A 64 14.91 -3.83 19.58
C PRO A 64 16.05 -4.59 18.88
N GLY A 65 16.64 -3.98 17.85
CA GLY A 65 17.71 -4.55 17.03
C GLY A 65 17.27 -5.53 15.94
N GLU A 66 15.96 -5.87 15.84
CA GLU A 66 15.45 -6.77 14.80
C GLU A 66 15.53 -6.13 13.40
N LEU A 67 15.76 -6.92 12.36
CA LEU A 67 15.73 -6.43 10.98
C LEU A 67 14.29 -6.20 10.50
N SER A 68 14.08 -5.19 9.65
CA SER A 68 12.80 -4.94 9.02
C SER A 68 12.53 -5.97 7.94
N ASP A 69 11.66 -6.94 8.23
CA ASP A 69 11.07 -7.88 7.26
C ASP A 69 10.14 -7.16 6.25
N PRO A 70 10.46 -7.15 4.94
CA PRO A 70 9.62 -6.53 3.89
C PRO A 70 8.17 -7.05 3.80
N ALA A 71 7.91 -8.26 4.29
CA ALA A 71 6.59 -8.88 4.25
C ALA A 71 5.65 -8.38 5.36
N ARG A 72 6.21 -7.78 6.42
CA ARG A 72 5.51 -7.49 7.70
C ARG A 72 5.66 -6.04 8.17
N HIS A 73 6.63 -5.31 7.62
CA HIS A 73 7.02 -4.00 8.10
C HIS A 73 7.08 -2.97 6.97
N VAL A 74 6.93 -1.71 7.35
CA VAL A 74 7.47 -0.59 6.56
C VAL A 74 8.99 -0.66 6.67
N ILE A 75 9.71 -0.61 5.55
CA ILE A 75 11.15 -0.89 5.47
C ILE A 75 12.00 0.36 5.27
N ALA A 76 11.41 1.45 4.80
CA ALA A 76 12.09 2.73 4.63
C ALA A 76 12.39 3.45 5.95
N ARG A 77 11.76 3.06 7.06
CA ARG A 77 11.97 3.69 8.36
C ARG A 77 11.86 2.71 9.53
N ARG A 78 12.29 3.18 10.70
CA ARG A 78 12.25 2.47 11.97
C ARG A 78 11.46 3.25 13.00
N ALA A 79 11.18 2.61 14.14
CA ALA A 79 10.39 3.23 15.19
C ALA A 79 11.03 4.55 15.67
N PRO A 80 10.22 5.59 15.93
CA PRO A 80 10.75 6.87 16.40
C PRO A 80 11.32 6.76 17.82
N GLY A 81 12.34 7.57 18.13
CA GLY A 81 12.98 7.65 19.45
C GLY A 81 14.20 6.74 19.63
N ASP A 82 14.52 6.39 20.88
CA ASP A 82 15.75 5.66 21.24
C ASP A 82 15.68 4.13 21.01
N VAL A 83 14.54 3.62 20.53
CA VAL A 83 14.33 2.18 20.34
C VAL A 83 14.45 1.84 18.87
N ASP A 84 15.63 1.39 18.47
CA ASP A 84 15.92 0.94 17.11
C ASP A 84 15.20 -0.40 16.80
N ARG A 85 13.94 -0.36 16.37
CA ARG A 85 13.14 -1.54 16.02
C ARG A 85 12.34 -1.35 14.71
N PRO A 86 11.97 -2.43 14.01
CA PRO A 86 11.03 -2.35 12.89
C PRO A 86 9.66 -1.81 13.32
N LEU A 87 8.97 -1.18 12.37
CA LEU A 87 7.57 -0.77 12.51
C LEU A 87 6.68 -1.74 11.73
N THR A 88 5.68 -2.32 12.38
CA THR A 88 4.63 -3.04 11.64
C THR A 88 3.82 -2.07 10.78
N PHE A 89 3.13 -2.59 9.76
CA PHE A 89 2.24 -1.77 8.93
C PHE A 89 1.19 -1.01 9.77
N ASP A 90 0.56 -1.68 10.74
CA ASP A 90 -0.43 -1.06 11.65
C ASP A 90 0.19 -0.02 12.61
N GLU A 91 1.48 -0.15 12.98
CA GLU A 91 2.17 0.87 13.77
C GLU A 91 2.53 2.11 12.93
N ALA A 92 3.07 1.89 11.73
CA ALA A 92 3.39 2.98 10.81
C ALA A 92 2.14 3.74 10.38
N LEU A 93 1.04 3.03 10.09
CA LEU A 93 -0.25 3.65 9.77
C LEU A 93 -0.74 4.56 10.91
N ARG A 94 -0.78 4.06 12.15
CA ARG A 94 -1.22 4.87 13.30
C ARG A 94 -0.31 6.08 13.52
N ASP A 95 1.00 5.93 13.36
CA ASP A 95 1.95 7.05 13.45
C ASP A 95 1.70 8.11 12.36
N TRP A 96 1.35 7.69 11.13
CA TRP A 96 0.95 8.61 10.07
C TRP A 96 -0.38 9.31 10.39
N GLU A 97 -1.40 8.56 10.78
CA GLU A 97 -2.73 9.09 11.12
C GLU A 97 -2.67 10.07 12.29
N GLU A 98 -1.94 9.75 13.36
CA GLU A 98 -1.77 10.63 14.51
C GLU A 98 -1.10 11.95 14.13
N ARG A 99 -0.06 11.90 13.29
CA ARG A 99 0.62 13.10 12.79
C ARG A 99 -0.28 13.94 11.90
N LEU A 100 -1.05 13.31 11.01
CA LEU A 100 -1.97 13.99 10.11
C LEU A 100 -3.15 14.61 10.87
N ALA A 101 -3.67 13.93 11.90
CA ALA A 101 -4.72 14.46 12.76
C ALA A 101 -4.24 15.64 13.62
N ALA A 102 -2.96 15.64 14.02
CA ALA A 102 -2.32 16.72 14.75
C ALA A 102 -1.77 17.85 13.85
N ASP A 103 -1.95 17.76 12.53
CA ASP A 103 -1.41 18.73 11.58
C ASP A 103 -2.09 20.11 11.75
N PRO A 104 -1.32 21.17 12.10
CA PRO A 104 -1.89 22.51 12.26
C PRO A 104 -2.39 23.12 10.94
N GLY A 105 -2.13 22.46 9.80
CA GLY A 105 -2.42 22.97 8.48
C GLY A 105 -1.36 23.98 8.02
N TYR A 106 -1.65 24.66 6.91
CA TYR A 106 -0.69 25.56 6.26
C TYR A 106 -1.18 26.99 6.06
N LEU A 107 -2.43 27.27 6.41
CA LEU A 107 -3.04 28.59 6.26
C LEU A 107 -2.94 29.39 7.55
N VAL A 108 -2.47 30.62 7.43
CA VAL A 108 -2.38 31.60 8.52
C VAL A 108 -3.26 32.79 8.17
N GLU A 109 -4.15 33.16 9.08
CA GLU A 109 -4.96 34.37 8.94
C GLU A 109 -4.08 35.62 9.12
N ARG A 110 -4.19 36.58 8.19
CA ARG A 110 -3.52 37.86 8.28
C ARG A 110 -4.45 38.98 7.82
N GLU A 111 -4.33 40.13 8.46
CA GLU A 111 -4.99 41.35 7.99
C GLU A 111 -4.15 42.00 6.90
N GLU A 112 -4.70 42.07 5.69
CA GLU A 112 -4.10 42.80 4.57
C GLU A 112 -5.20 43.58 3.83
N GLY A 113 -4.99 44.88 3.63
CA GLY A 113 -6.00 45.73 2.97
C GLY A 113 -7.29 45.96 3.77
N GLY A 114 -7.28 45.73 5.09
CA GLY A 114 -8.44 45.94 5.97
C GLY A 114 -9.40 44.75 6.08
N TRP A 115 -9.01 43.59 5.55
CA TRP A 115 -9.76 42.33 5.63
C TRP A 115 -8.86 41.21 6.13
N THR A 116 -9.42 40.25 6.86
CA THR A 116 -8.74 39.02 7.26
C THR A 116 -8.80 38.03 6.10
N GLU A 117 -7.64 37.66 5.57
CA GLU A 117 -7.49 36.64 4.53
C GLU A 117 -6.55 35.52 5.00
N SER A 118 -6.67 34.34 4.40
CA SER A 118 -5.80 33.19 4.68
C SER A 118 -4.60 33.15 3.73
N PHE A 119 -3.41 33.03 4.28
CA PHE A 119 -2.15 33.00 3.52
C PHE A 119 -1.36 31.72 3.82
N MET A 120 -0.68 31.23 2.79
CA MET A 120 0.43 30.29 2.95
C MET A 120 1.65 31.04 3.49
N GLY A 121 2.37 30.44 4.44
CA GLY A 121 3.59 31.01 5.01
C GLY A 121 4.85 30.21 4.67
N PRO A 122 6.06 30.82 4.74
CA PRO A 122 7.31 30.12 4.54
C PRO A 122 7.49 28.94 5.49
N GLY A 123 7.84 27.76 4.97
CA GLY A 123 8.09 26.54 5.76
C GLY A 123 6.84 25.86 6.32
N LEU A 124 5.64 26.42 6.11
CA LEU A 124 4.38 25.81 6.57
C LEU A 124 3.78 24.85 5.54
N CYS A 125 4.15 25.02 4.27
CA CYS A 125 3.70 24.16 3.18
C CYS A 125 4.79 23.91 2.15
N VAL A 126 4.51 22.89 1.34
CA VAL A 126 5.17 22.63 0.07
C VAL A 126 4.13 22.81 -1.04
N VAL A 127 4.44 23.70 -1.97
CA VAL A 127 3.72 23.88 -3.22
C VAL A 127 4.32 22.93 -4.25
N ILE A 128 3.49 22.07 -4.81
CA ILE A 128 3.84 21.00 -5.71
C ILE A 128 3.20 21.28 -7.07
N PRO A 129 3.99 21.48 -8.13
CA PRO A 129 3.43 21.66 -9.47
C PRO A 129 2.54 20.48 -9.87
N HIS A 130 1.38 20.77 -10.47
CA HIS A 130 0.35 19.76 -10.78
C HIS A 130 0.90 18.49 -11.45
N THR A 131 1.69 18.65 -12.51
CA THR A 131 2.28 17.50 -13.25
C THR A 131 3.27 16.72 -12.40
N TRP A 132 4.02 17.39 -11.52
CA TRP A 132 4.89 16.72 -10.55
C TRP A 132 4.04 15.86 -9.62
N HIS A 133 2.98 16.43 -9.06
CA HIS A 133 2.06 15.74 -8.16
C HIS A 133 1.37 14.53 -8.84
N LEU A 134 0.88 14.69 -10.07
CA LEU A 134 0.27 13.61 -10.84
C LEU A 134 1.24 12.46 -11.08
N THR A 135 2.51 12.78 -11.37
CA THR A 135 3.55 11.79 -11.65
C THR A 135 3.88 10.99 -10.39
N THR A 136 4.05 11.65 -9.26
CA THR A 136 4.51 10.99 -8.03
C THR A 136 3.39 10.34 -7.23
N ARG A 137 2.15 10.82 -7.31
CA ARG A 137 1.03 10.21 -6.55
C ARG A 137 0.64 8.81 -7.04
N SER A 138 1.06 8.40 -8.24
CA SER A 138 0.80 7.04 -8.76
C SER A 138 1.37 5.95 -7.85
N ILE A 139 2.44 6.27 -7.10
CA ILE A 139 3.08 5.35 -6.15
C ILE A 139 2.13 4.84 -5.07
N LEU A 140 1.08 5.59 -4.72
CA LEU A 140 0.10 5.16 -3.71
C LEU A 140 -0.69 3.94 -4.17
N LEU A 141 -1.13 3.95 -5.44
CA LEU A 141 -1.86 2.84 -6.03
C LEU A 141 -0.94 1.63 -6.23
N GLU A 142 0.29 1.88 -6.67
CA GLU A 142 1.28 0.83 -6.84
C GLU A 142 1.67 0.20 -5.49
N LEU A 143 1.88 1.00 -4.43
CA LEU A 143 2.11 0.50 -3.07
C LEU A 143 0.92 -0.31 -2.56
N TYR A 144 -0.31 0.18 -2.74
CA TYR A 144 -1.53 -0.56 -2.41
C TYR A 144 -1.50 -1.97 -3.01
N HIS A 145 -1.25 -2.08 -4.32
CA HIS A 145 -1.21 -3.37 -4.98
C HIS A 145 0.00 -4.23 -4.59
N ARG A 146 1.20 -3.65 -4.39
CA ARG A 146 2.40 -4.39 -3.95
C ARG A 146 2.29 -4.89 -2.51
N LEU A 147 1.57 -4.18 -1.66
CA LEU A 147 1.31 -4.53 -0.26
C LEU A 147 0.03 -5.33 -0.07
N ALA A 148 -0.62 -5.76 -1.15
CA ALA A 148 -1.83 -6.56 -1.07
C ALA A 148 -1.58 -7.85 -0.25
N PRO A 149 -2.32 -8.09 0.84
CA PRO A 149 -2.20 -9.29 1.65
C PRO A 149 -2.26 -10.59 0.85
N GLY A 150 -1.38 -11.53 1.19
CA GLY A 150 -1.30 -12.82 0.51
C GLY A 150 -0.68 -12.77 -0.88
N ARG A 151 -0.17 -11.61 -1.33
CA ARG A 151 0.62 -11.51 -2.56
C ARG A 151 1.85 -12.42 -2.43
N PRO A 152 2.15 -13.27 -3.43
CA PRO A 152 3.32 -14.14 -3.43
C PRO A 152 4.64 -13.38 -3.36
N ALA A 153 5.67 -14.07 -2.86
CA ALA A 153 7.02 -13.53 -2.81
C ALA A 153 7.57 -13.22 -4.20
N VAL A 154 8.23 -12.08 -4.32
CA VAL A 154 8.97 -11.67 -5.52
C VAL A 154 10.35 -11.15 -5.16
N VAL A 155 11.28 -11.27 -6.10
CA VAL A 155 12.59 -10.63 -6.04
C VAL A 155 12.61 -9.55 -7.12
N ILE A 156 12.82 -8.30 -6.72
CA ILE A 156 12.84 -7.18 -7.65
C ILE A 156 14.07 -7.24 -8.53
N ASP A 157 13.89 -7.05 -9.83
CA ASP A 157 14.96 -7.08 -10.80
C ASP A 157 15.88 -5.84 -10.75
N SER A 158 16.95 -5.87 -11.53
CA SER A 158 17.85 -4.72 -11.69
C SER A 158 17.25 -3.57 -12.51
N GLY A 159 16.20 -3.81 -13.29
CA GLY A 159 15.51 -2.80 -14.09
C GLY A 159 14.77 -1.76 -13.25
N ALA A 160 14.48 -2.08 -11.99
CA ALA A 160 13.85 -1.17 -11.03
C ALA A 160 14.77 -0.07 -10.49
N ALA A 161 16.09 -0.18 -10.66
CA ALA A 161 17.09 0.69 -10.02
C ALA A 161 16.83 2.19 -10.27
N GLU A 162 16.49 2.55 -11.51
CA GLU A 162 16.25 3.93 -11.88
C GLU A 162 14.96 4.48 -11.25
N LEU A 163 13.87 3.71 -11.27
CA LEU A 163 12.60 4.11 -10.68
C LEU A 163 12.71 4.24 -9.16
N SER A 164 13.41 3.31 -8.52
CA SER A 164 13.75 3.35 -7.09
C SER A 164 14.49 4.65 -6.73
N GLY A 165 15.54 5.00 -7.50
CA GLY A 165 16.27 6.25 -7.31
C GLY A 165 15.42 7.50 -7.54
N LEU A 166 14.62 7.56 -8.60
CA LEU A 166 13.73 8.69 -8.89
C LEU A 166 12.66 8.90 -7.81
N ALA A 167 12.15 7.83 -7.22
CA ALA A 167 11.21 7.91 -6.10
C ALA A 167 11.87 8.52 -4.86
N HIS A 168 13.10 8.12 -4.55
CA HIS A 168 13.88 8.69 -3.45
C HIS A 168 14.24 10.17 -3.70
N GLU A 169 14.67 10.53 -4.92
CA GLU A 169 14.90 11.92 -5.32
C GLU A 169 13.63 12.77 -5.17
N ALA A 170 12.46 12.21 -5.50
CA ALA A 170 11.18 12.88 -5.30
C ALA A 170 10.85 13.08 -3.81
N ALA A 171 11.19 12.13 -2.94
CA ALA A 171 11.05 12.27 -1.49
C ALA A 171 11.93 13.41 -0.96
N ASP A 172 13.20 13.46 -1.37
CA ASP A 172 14.12 14.54 -1.00
C ASP A 172 13.65 15.91 -1.53
N ALA A 173 13.06 15.95 -2.73
CA ALA A 173 12.50 17.17 -3.30
C ALA A 173 11.30 17.72 -2.50
N LEU A 174 10.53 16.88 -1.81
CA LEU A 174 9.47 17.32 -0.88
C LEU A 174 10.04 17.81 0.47
N ARG A 175 11.18 17.25 0.90
CA ARG A 175 11.85 17.60 2.15
C ARG A 175 12.64 18.91 2.06
N ALA A 176 13.30 19.15 0.94
CA ALA A 176 14.21 20.28 0.76
C ALA A 176 13.57 21.65 1.10
N PRO A 177 12.33 21.97 0.66
CA PRO A 177 11.70 23.26 0.97
C PRO A 177 11.39 23.45 2.47
N LEU A 178 11.34 22.37 3.24
CA LEU A 178 11.06 22.39 4.68
C LEU A 178 12.33 22.51 5.53
N GLY A 179 13.49 22.69 4.90
CA GLY A 179 14.77 22.84 5.58
C GLY A 179 15.31 21.54 6.19
N VAL A 180 14.79 20.39 5.77
CA VAL A 180 15.34 19.07 6.12
C VAL A 180 16.62 18.83 5.32
N GLU A 181 17.64 18.27 5.97
CA GLU A 181 18.95 18.00 5.35
C GLU A 181 18.80 16.97 4.21
N VAL A 182 19.24 17.37 3.01
CA VAL A 182 19.19 16.57 1.77
C VAL A 182 20.52 16.72 1.00
N PRO A 183 20.98 15.71 0.26
CA PRO A 183 20.34 14.42 0.03
C PRO A 183 20.40 13.49 1.24
N THR A 184 19.34 12.72 1.45
CA THR A 184 19.35 11.65 2.46
C THR A 184 19.98 10.38 1.88
N SER A 185 20.32 9.40 2.73
CA SER A 185 20.83 8.11 2.24
C SER A 185 19.66 7.29 1.65
N HIS A 186 19.90 6.63 0.52
CA HIS A 186 18.85 5.86 -0.15
C HIS A 186 18.34 4.74 0.78
N PRO A 187 17.03 4.63 1.03
CA PRO A 187 16.48 3.73 2.04
C PRO A 187 16.72 2.25 1.69
N GLY A 188 16.84 1.93 0.40
CA GLY A 188 17.14 0.59 -0.08
C GLY A 188 18.52 0.03 0.33
N ASP A 189 19.50 0.90 0.59
CA ASP A 189 20.86 0.51 1.02
C ASP A 189 20.95 0.23 2.53
N SER A 190 19.84 0.39 3.24
CA SER A 190 19.83 0.32 4.69
C SER A 190 20.16 -1.08 5.22
N PRO A 191 21.15 -1.22 6.13
CA PRO A 191 21.60 -2.52 6.62
C PRO A 191 20.57 -3.21 7.53
N TRP A 192 19.55 -2.47 7.97
CA TRP A 192 18.51 -2.99 8.85
C TRP A 192 17.37 -3.69 8.11
N ILE A 193 17.34 -3.69 6.77
CA ILE A 193 16.27 -4.38 6.03
C ILE A 193 16.69 -5.83 5.83
N SER A 194 15.82 -6.76 6.26
CA SER A 194 16.10 -8.18 6.15
C SER A 194 16.23 -8.60 4.67
N PRO A 195 17.23 -9.46 4.33
CA PRO A 195 17.33 -10.02 2.99
C PRO A 195 16.29 -11.12 2.75
N ASP A 196 15.78 -11.74 3.82
CA ASP A 196 14.80 -12.82 3.78
C ASP A 196 13.58 -12.46 4.64
N SER A 197 12.42 -12.88 4.18
CA SER A 197 11.15 -12.68 4.89
C SER A 197 10.75 -13.93 5.65
N ARG A 198 10.13 -13.72 6.81
CA ARG A 198 9.57 -14.81 7.61
C ARG A 198 8.42 -15.45 6.83
N PRO A 199 8.39 -16.78 6.67
CA PRO A 199 7.26 -17.44 6.01
C PRO A 199 5.99 -17.39 6.87
N VAL A 200 4.84 -17.25 6.22
CA VAL A 200 3.51 -17.23 6.89
C VAL A 200 3.19 -18.53 7.63
N TYR A 201 3.82 -19.65 7.24
CA TYR A 201 3.63 -20.95 7.88
C TYR A 201 4.49 -21.17 9.13
N GLU A 202 5.38 -20.23 9.48
CA GLU A 202 6.22 -20.31 10.68
C GLU A 202 5.42 -19.91 11.94
N VAL A 203 4.37 -20.69 12.21
CA VAL A 203 3.44 -20.51 13.34
C VAL A 203 3.47 -21.72 14.27
N PRO A 204 3.22 -21.54 15.57
CA PRO A 204 3.05 -22.67 16.50
C PRO A 204 1.85 -23.53 16.08
N ASP A 205 2.02 -24.85 16.16
CA ASP A 205 0.99 -25.85 15.82
C ASP A 205 0.33 -25.61 14.44
N ILE A 206 1.16 -25.61 13.40
CA ILE A 206 0.73 -25.37 12.01
C ILE A 206 -0.45 -26.24 11.58
N ALA A 207 -0.56 -27.48 12.08
CA ALA A 207 -1.66 -28.38 11.73
C ALA A 207 -3.01 -27.86 12.29
N ALA A 208 -3.04 -27.47 13.57
CA ALA A 208 -4.24 -26.88 14.16
C ALA A 208 -4.58 -25.53 13.52
N ARG A 209 -3.56 -24.71 13.23
CA ARG A 209 -3.74 -23.40 12.57
C ARG A 209 -4.27 -23.53 11.14
N LEU A 210 -3.79 -24.52 10.39
CA LEU A 210 -4.31 -24.83 9.06
C LEU A 210 -5.78 -25.21 9.10
N GLU A 211 -6.19 -26.03 10.07
CA GLU A 211 -7.59 -26.45 10.21
C GLU A 211 -8.50 -25.28 10.65
N GLU A 212 -8.02 -24.43 11.55
CA GLU A 212 -8.70 -23.19 11.91
C GLU A 212 -8.90 -22.27 10.70
N LEU A 213 -7.83 -22.02 9.94
CA LEU A 213 -7.85 -21.21 8.72
C LEU A 213 -8.81 -21.79 7.68
N ARG A 214 -8.76 -23.10 7.41
CA ARG A 214 -9.66 -23.77 6.46
C ARG A 214 -11.13 -23.60 6.84
N ARG A 215 -11.46 -23.79 8.13
CA ARG A 215 -12.85 -23.66 8.60
C ARG A 215 -13.36 -22.23 8.48
N ALA A 216 -12.55 -21.23 8.85
CA ALA A 216 -12.93 -19.83 8.70
C ALA A 216 -13.05 -19.43 7.22
N ALA A 217 -12.09 -19.85 6.40
CA ALA A 217 -12.08 -19.62 4.96
C ALA A 217 -13.29 -20.24 4.26
N TRP A 218 -13.66 -21.47 4.60
CA TRP A 218 -14.83 -22.15 4.06
C TRP A 218 -16.11 -21.37 4.37
N ARG A 219 -16.32 -21.01 5.65
CA ARG A 219 -17.50 -20.25 6.08
C ARG A 219 -17.61 -18.91 5.37
N ALA A 220 -16.53 -18.14 5.31
CA ALA A 220 -16.53 -16.86 4.60
C ALA A 220 -16.85 -17.06 3.11
N ALA A 221 -16.18 -18.00 2.45
CA ALA A 221 -16.41 -18.29 1.04
C ALA A 221 -17.84 -18.76 0.75
N GLU A 222 -18.50 -19.51 1.64
CA GLU A 222 -19.91 -19.94 1.46
C GLU A 222 -20.91 -18.79 1.50
N THR A 223 -20.58 -17.67 2.15
CA THR A 223 -21.47 -16.49 2.22
C THR A 223 -21.40 -15.57 0.99
N VAL A 224 -20.47 -15.86 0.07
CA VAL A 224 -20.27 -15.12 -1.17
C VAL A 224 -21.08 -15.79 -2.29
N PRO A 225 -21.94 -15.06 -3.04
CA PRO A 225 -22.60 -15.62 -4.21
C PRO A 225 -21.60 -16.06 -5.28
N THR A 226 -22.01 -16.95 -6.19
CA THR A 226 -21.25 -17.21 -7.42
C THR A 226 -21.27 -15.97 -8.34
N PRO A 227 -20.30 -15.82 -9.26
CA PRO A 227 -20.31 -14.73 -10.24
C PRO A 227 -21.62 -14.68 -11.06
N GLU A 228 -22.18 -15.83 -11.40
CA GLU A 228 -23.45 -15.93 -12.11
C GLU A 228 -24.63 -15.42 -11.28
N GLU A 229 -24.70 -15.81 -10.00
CA GLU A 229 -25.73 -15.34 -9.06
C GLU A 229 -25.61 -13.83 -8.81
N LEU A 230 -24.39 -13.32 -8.67
CA LEU A 230 -24.14 -11.89 -8.44
C LEU A 230 -24.63 -11.04 -9.62
N ARG A 231 -24.30 -11.44 -10.86
CA ARG A 231 -24.81 -10.79 -12.08
C ARG A 231 -26.32 -10.88 -12.20
N GLY A 232 -26.91 -12.02 -11.82
CA GLY A 232 -28.35 -12.25 -11.90
C GLY A 232 -29.15 -11.44 -10.87
N ALA A 233 -28.60 -11.26 -9.67
CA ALA A 233 -29.24 -10.51 -8.59
C ALA A 233 -29.08 -8.99 -8.71
N LEU A 234 -28.15 -8.51 -9.54
CA LEU A 234 -27.74 -7.10 -9.61
C LEU A 234 -27.34 -6.57 -8.21
N ASP A 235 -26.70 -7.41 -7.40
CA ASP A 235 -26.16 -7.04 -6.09
C ASP A 235 -24.80 -6.35 -6.31
N PHE A 236 -24.76 -5.05 -6.05
CA PHE A 236 -23.56 -4.22 -6.18
C PHE A 236 -22.83 -4.02 -4.84
N ALA A 237 -23.31 -4.63 -3.75
CA ALA A 237 -22.67 -4.54 -2.44
C ALA A 237 -21.38 -5.36 -2.38
N LEU A 238 -21.21 -6.34 -3.28
CA LEU A 238 -20.06 -7.23 -3.36
C LEU A 238 -19.35 -7.06 -4.71
N ASP A 239 -18.03 -6.90 -4.67
CA ASP A 239 -17.24 -6.76 -5.90
C ASP A 239 -17.17 -8.12 -6.65
N MET A 240 -17.22 -8.08 -7.99
CA MET A 240 -17.10 -9.27 -8.83
C MET A 240 -15.82 -10.05 -8.54
N ASP A 241 -14.72 -9.35 -8.25
CA ASP A 241 -13.43 -9.96 -7.97
C ASP A 241 -13.45 -10.81 -6.69
N VAL A 242 -14.31 -10.47 -5.71
CA VAL A 242 -14.53 -11.28 -4.49
C VAL A 242 -15.23 -12.58 -4.82
N ALA A 243 -16.25 -12.54 -5.68
CA ALA A 243 -16.96 -13.74 -6.11
C ALA A 243 -16.03 -14.68 -6.89
N GLU A 244 -15.18 -14.14 -7.77
CA GLU A 244 -14.16 -14.92 -8.48
C GLU A 244 -13.12 -15.53 -7.52
N ALA A 245 -12.62 -14.75 -6.55
CA ALA A 245 -11.68 -15.23 -5.56
C ALA A 245 -12.30 -16.31 -4.65
N ALA A 246 -13.56 -16.15 -4.25
CA ALA A 246 -14.28 -17.14 -3.43
C ALA A 246 -14.45 -18.48 -4.17
N VAL A 247 -14.68 -18.47 -5.49
CA VAL A 247 -14.75 -19.69 -6.30
C VAL A 247 -13.41 -20.45 -6.27
N GLU A 248 -12.30 -19.75 -6.46
CA GLU A 248 -10.97 -20.37 -6.40
C GLU A 248 -10.65 -20.89 -4.99
N LEU A 249 -11.02 -20.14 -3.94
CA LEU A 249 -10.85 -20.58 -2.55
C LEU A 249 -11.67 -21.84 -2.25
N ARG A 250 -12.94 -21.93 -2.70
CA ARG A 250 -13.75 -23.16 -2.55
C ARG A 250 -13.14 -24.35 -3.29
N LYS A 251 -12.61 -24.16 -4.50
CA LYS A 251 -11.89 -25.21 -5.24
C LYS A 251 -10.69 -25.71 -4.44
N LEU A 252 -9.87 -24.78 -3.93
CA LEU A 252 -8.68 -25.09 -3.14
C LEU A 252 -9.04 -25.89 -1.88
N LEU A 253 -10.04 -25.43 -1.11
CA LEU A 253 -10.47 -26.09 0.12
C LEU A 253 -11.10 -27.47 -0.13
N ALA A 254 -11.70 -27.68 -1.30
CA ALA A 254 -12.20 -28.97 -1.75
C ALA A 254 -11.10 -29.89 -2.34
N GLY A 255 -9.82 -29.52 -2.22
CA GLY A 255 -8.69 -30.30 -2.73
C GLY A 255 -8.54 -30.28 -4.25
N ARG A 256 -9.13 -29.31 -4.95
CA ARG A 256 -9.05 -29.16 -6.41
C ARG A 256 -7.98 -28.12 -6.78
N PRO A 257 -7.41 -28.20 -7.99
CA PRO A 257 -6.54 -27.14 -8.50
C PRO A 257 -7.25 -25.79 -8.50
N ALA A 258 -6.55 -24.77 -7.99
CA ALA A 258 -7.06 -23.42 -7.84
C ALA A 258 -5.93 -22.40 -7.97
N THR A 259 -6.28 -21.23 -8.49
CA THR A 259 -5.39 -20.07 -8.62
C THR A 259 -5.39 -19.27 -7.32
N VAL A 260 -4.32 -19.40 -6.53
CA VAL A 260 -4.22 -18.72 -5.22
C VAL A 260 -4.03 -17.21 -5.34
N TRP A 261 -3.32 -16.78 -6.38
CA TRP A 261 -3.04 -15.38 -6.69
C TRP A 261 -3.14 -15.13 -8.19
N ARG A 262 -3.62 -13.94 -8.58
CA ARG A 262 -3.69 -13.49 -9.96
C ARG A 262 -3.46 -11.99 -10.00
N GLU A 263 -2.51 -11.54 -10.83
CA GLU A 263 -2.36 -10.13 -11.15
C GLU A 263 -3.52 -9.64 -12.01
N LYS A 264 -3.75 -8.33 -12.05
CA LYS A 264 -4.81 -7.72 -12.88
C LYS A 264 -4.73 -8.10 -14.36
N HIS A 265 -3.52 -8.37 -14.86
CA HIS A 265 -3.28 -8.91 -16.20
C HIS A 265 -2.25 -10.04 -16.15
N GLU A 266 -2.45 -11.10 -16.92
CA GLU A 266 -1.66 -12.34 -16.85
C GLU A 266 -0.18 -12.18 -17.23
N SER A 267 0.14 -11.14 -18.01
CA SER A 267 1.52 -10.84 -18.44
C SER A 267 2.28 -9.93 -17.46
N ILE A 268 1.66 -9.48 -16.37
CA ILE A 268 2.36 -8.71 -15.33
C ILE A 268 3.34 -9.65 -14.63
N ASP A 269 4.60 -9.23 -14.56
CA ASP A 269 5.64 -9.85 -13.77
C ASP A 269 6.01 -8.85 -12.67
N PRO A 270 5.59 -9.05 -11.41
CA PRO A 270 5.85 -8.12 -10.32
C PRO A 270 7.34 -7.82 -10.07
N ALA A 271 8.25 -8.64 -10.62
CA ALA A 271 9.70 -8.46 -10.54
C ALA A 271 10.22 -7.41 -11.52
N GLN A 272 9.49 -7.08 -12.58
CA GLN A 272 9.94 -6.22 -13.70
C GLN A 272 8.93 -5.13 -14.08
N HIS A 273 7.66 -5.32 -13.70
CA HIS A 273 6.53 -4.49 -14.08
C HIS A 273 5.88 -3.83 -12.85
N LEU A 274 5.22 -2.69 -13.09
CA LEU A 274 4.21 -2.16 -12.18
C LEU A 274 3.06 -3.17 -12.03
N VAL A 275 2.45 -3.21 -10.86
CA VAL A 275 1.38 -4.17 -10.52
C VAL A 275 0.00 -3.53 -10.45
N ASP A 276 -0.10 -2.20 -10.42
CA ASP A 276 -1.37 -1.46 -10.46
C ASP A 276 -2.10 -1.54 -11.82
N GLY A 277 -1.37 -1.72 -12.91
CA GLY A 277 -1.98 -2.01 -14.19
C GLY A 277 -1.10 -1.85 -15.42
N ALA A 278 -1.79 -1.95 -16.54
CA ALA A 278 -1.27 -1.96 -17.89
C ALA A 278 -1.80 -0.72 -18.65
N ASP A 279 -1.00 -0.19 -19.58
CA ASP A 279 -1.36 1.01 -20.36
C ASP A 279 -2.73 0.84 -21.05
N GLN A 280 -3.62 1.81 -20.90
CA GLN A 280 -4.99 1.76 -21.43
C GLN A 280 -5.07 2.01 -22.95
N ASP A 281 -3.98 2.44 -23.59
CA ASP A 281 -3.98 2.84 -25.00
C ASP A 281 -3.95 1.66 -26.01
N GLY A 282 -4.22 0.42 -25.58
CA GLY A 282 -4.23 -0.77 -26.44
C GLY A 282 -5.33 -1.80 -26.12
N VAL A 283 -5.74 -2.55 -27.16
CA VAL A 283 -6.80 -3.60 -27.11
C VAL A 283 -6.51 -4.75 -26.12
N TYR A 284 -5.28 -4.81 -25.61
CA TYR A 284 -4.88 -5.57 -24.43
C TYR A 284 -3.82 -4.71 -23.75
N GLY A 285 -4.10 -4.15 -22.58
CA GLY A 285 -3.12 -3.30 -21.90
C GLY A 285 -1.82 -4.07 -21.70
N GLN A 286 -0.69 -3.51 -22.17
CA GLN A 286 0.63 -4.08 -21.94
C GLN A 286 1.12 -3.67 -20.55
N PRO A 287 1.71 -4.58 -19.75
CA PRO A 287 2.32 -4.24 -18.48
C PRO A 287 3.34 -3.11 -18.65
N THR A 288 3.33 -2.14 -17.73
CA THR A 288 4.33 -1.08 -17.71
C THR A 288 5.57 -1.58 -16.99
N SER A 289 6.69 -1.69 -17.70
CA SER A 289 7.99 -2.01 -17.07
C SER A 289 8.52 -0.86 -16.22
N PHE A 290 9.34 -1.18 -15.22
CA PHE A 290 9.99 -0.16 -14.41
C PHE A 290 10.80 0.85 -15.22
N GLY A 291 11.48 0.39 -16.28
CA GLY A 291 12.24 1.26 -17.18
C GLY A 291 11.34 2.22 -17.99
N GLN A 292 10.15 1.77 -18.41
CA GLN A 292 9.17 2.65 -19.07
C GLN A 292 8.66 3.71 -18.09
N GLU A 293 8.32 3.32 -16.86
CA GLU A 293 7.85 4.26 -15.84
C GLU A 293 8.93 5.26 -15.44
N ALA A 294 10.17 4.80 -15.20
CA ALA A 294 11.30 5.68 -14.89
C ALA A 294 11.57 6.69 -16.03
N SER A 295 11.47 6.25 -17.28
CA SER A 295 11.57 7.12 -18.46
C SER A 295 10.44 8.16 -18.49
N SER A 296 9.22 7.76 -18.14
CA SER A 296 8.05 8.62 -18.02
C SER A 296 8.28 9.70 -16.95
N TRP A 297 8.68 9.29 -15.74
CA TRP A 297 9.01 10.17 -14.63
C TRP A 297 10.09 11.18 -15.03
N ARG A 298 11.24 10.72 -15.52
CA ARG A 298 12.33 11.61 -15.94
C ARG A 298 11.84 12.65 -16.95
N LYS A 299 11.05 12.24 -17.95
CA LYS A 299 10.53 13.13 -18.99
C LYS A 299 9.61 14.20 -18.42
N TYR A 300 8.74 13.86 -17.47
CA TYR A 300 7.80 14.81 -16.86
C TYR A 300 8.49 15.71 -15.83
N LEU A 301 9.28 15.13 -14.92
CA LEU A 301 9.97 15.84 -13.85
C LEU A 301 11.02 16.83 -14.38
N ALA A 302 11.70 16.53 -15.50
CA ALA A 302 12.67 17.45 -16.09
C ALA A 302 12.07 18.72 -16.71
N ARG A 303 10.74 18.77 -16.91
CA ARG A 303 10.04 19.88 -17.59
C ARG A 303 9.30 20.82 -16.65
N VAL A 304 9.26 20.49 -15.37
CA VAL A 304 8.46 21.20 -14.37
C VAL A 304 9.37 21.70 -13.24
N PRO A 305 9.00 22.79 -12.57
CA PRO A 305 9.69 23.20 -11.36
C PRO A 305 9.67 22.08 -10.32
N VAL A 306 10.70 22.04 -9.48
CA VAL A 306 10.69 21.19 -8.29
C VAL A 306 9.72 21.75 -7.24
N PRO A 307 9.22 20.92 -6.31
CA PRO A 307 8.45 21.40 -5.17
C PRO A 307 9.18 22.51 -4.42
N TRP A 308 8.43 23.49 -3.92
CA TRP A 308 8.98 24.70 -3.29
C TRP A 308 8.10 25.19 -2.15
N THR A 309 8.63 26.06 -1.28
CA THR A 309 7.86 26.74 -0.23
C THR A 309 7.87 28.23 -0.51
N PRO A 310 6.80 28.99 -0.23
CA PRO A 310 6.78 30.40 -0.54
C PRO A 310 7.82 31.18 0.30
N PRO A 311 8.64 32.05 -0.31
CA PRO A 311 9.69 32.79 0.41
C PRO A 311 9.11 33.88 1.32
N THR A 312 7.88 34.31 1.05
CA THR A 312 7.08 35.25 1.83
C THR A 312 5.65 34.77 1.85
N TYR A 313 4.80 35.34 2.72
CA TYR A 313 3.39 35.01 2.72
C TYR A 313 2.75 35.24 1.34
N ARG A 314 1.96 34.26 0.89
CA ARG A 314 1.29 34.28 -0.43
C ARG A 314 -0.10 33.68 -0.27
N ARG A 315 -1.07 34.20 -1.03
CA ARG A 315 -2.40 33.59 -1.13
C ARG A 315 -2.30 32.16 -1.71
N PRO A 316 -3.15 31.22 -1.27
CA PRO A 316 -3.18 29.88 -1.86
C PRO A 316 -3.47 29.93 -3.37
N PRO A 317 -3.11 28.87 -4.12
CA PRO A 317 -3.53 28.71 -5.52
C PRO A 317 -5.03 28.92 -5.68
N ALA A 318 -5.41 29.48 -6.84
CA ALA A 318 -6.80 29.73 -7.22
C ALA A 318 -7.16 28.84 -8.43
N PRO A 319 -7.69 27.61 -8.20
CA PRO A 319 -8.03 26.65 -9.27
C PRO A 319 -8.99 27.22 -10.31
N GLU A 320 -9.93 28.05 -9.89
CA GLU A 320 -10.90 28.74 -10.73
C GLU A 320 -10.24 29.72 -11.72
N MET A 321 -9.02 30.18 -11.40
CA MET A 321 -8.20 31.04 -12.25
C MET A 321 -7.16 30.26 -13.07
N GLY A 322 -7.18 28.92 -12.98
CA GLY A 322 -6.30 28.02 -13.73
C GLY A 322 -4.98 27.68 -13.04
N ASP A 323 -4.76 28.12 -11.79
CA ASP A 323 -3.62 27.68 -10.98
C ASP A 323 -3.89 26.28 -10.44
N ARG A 324 -3.14 25.29 -10.93
CA ARG A 324 -3.34 23.86 -10.60
C ARG A 324 -2.34 23.32 -9.60
N ASP A 325 -1.48 24.17 -9.05
CA ASP A 325 -0.51 23.74 -8.07
C ASP A 325 -1.20 23.14 -6.84
N VAL A 326 -0.66 22.04 -6.34
CA VAL A 326 -1.15 21.34 -5.16
C VAL A 326 -0.37 21.83 -3.95
N VAL A 327 -1.06 22.13 -2.85
CA VAL A 327 -0.41 22.60 -1.61
C VAL A 327 -0.59 21.54 -0.54
N LEU A 328 0.52 21.02 -0.05
CA LEU A 328 0.54 20.16 1.13
C LEU A 328 1.09 20.96 2.32
N SER A 329 0.52 20.78 3.50
CA SER A 329 1.18 21.21 4.74
C SER A 329 2.54 20.53 4.89
N ALA A 330 3.41 21.10 5.73
CA ALA A 330 4.70 20.50 6.04
C ALA A 330 4.55 19.03 6.49
N THR A 331 3.59 18.75 7.38
CA THR A 331 3.31 17.39 7.88
C THR A 331 2.91 16.44 6.75
N ARG A 332 1.96 16.85 5.90
CA ARG A 332 1.50 16.01 4.77
C ARG A 332 2.60 15.76 3.75
N ALA A 333 3.42 16.77 3.46
CA ALA A 333 4.57 16.63 2.56
C ALA A 333 5.60 15.63 3.10
N LEU A 334 5.87 15.64 4.41
CA LEU A 334 6.78 14.68 5.05
C LEU A 334 6.23 13.26 5.04
N VAL A 335 4.95 13.07 5.32
CA VAL A 335 4.30 11.75 5.20
C VAL A 335 4.37 11.24 3.76
N PHE A 336 4.13 12.10 2.77
CA PHE A 336 4.24 11.71 1.37
C PHE A 336 5.68 11.36 0.96
N ALA A 337 6.67 12.09 1.47
CA ALA A 337 8.08 11.74 1.28
C ALA A 337 8.44 10.37 1.90
N GLU A 338 7.90 10.03 3.07
CA GLU A 338 8.10 8.71 3.68
C GLU A 338 7.49 7.57 2.85
N LEU A 339 6.35 7.80 2.19
CA LEU A 339 5.73 6.82 1.30
C LEU A 339 6.52 6.64 -0.01
N LEU A 340 7.08 7.72 -0.55
CA LEU A 340 7.99 7.67 -1.69
C LEU A 340 9.26 6.88 -1.35
N ASP A 341 9.81 7.06 -0.15
CA ASP A 341 10.95 6.25 0.31
C ASP A 341 10.59 4.78 0.53
N GLU A 342 9.38 4.49 1.05
CA GLU A 342 8.90 3.11 1.17
C GLU A 342 8.77 2.44 -0.20
N TYR A 343 8.27 3.17 -1.20
CA TYR A 343 8.24 2.70 -2.58
C TYR A 343 9.65 2.48 -3.14
N ALA A 344 10.56 3.43 -2.94
CA ALA A 344 11.95 3.33 -3.35
C ALA A 344 12.65 2.10 -2.73
N ALA A 345 12.49 1.89 -1.42
CA ALA A 345 13.09 0.78 -0.69
C ALA A 345 12.57 -0.58 -1.15
N ARG A 346 11.27 -0.67 -1.48
CA ARG A 346 10.64 -1.90 -1.98
C ARG A 346 11.06 -2.23 -3.41
N LEU A 347 11.26 -1.22 -4.25
CA LEU A 347 11.75 -1.38 -5.62
C LEU A 347 13.28 -1.50 -5.74
N TYR A 348 14.00 -1.49 -4.63
CA TYR A 348 15.44 -1.61 -4.68
C TYR A 348 15.86 -2.96 -5.31
N PRO A 349 16.80 -2.97 -6.28
CA PRO A 349 17.23 -4.20 -6.95
C PRO A 349 17.63 -5.32 -5.99
N GLY A 350 17.13 -6.53 -6.24
CA GLY A 350 17.38 -7.71 -5.41
C GLY A 350 16.56 -7.77 -4.12
N ARG A 351 15.71 -6.77 -3.82
CA ARG A 351 14.82 -6.80 -2.66
C ARG A 351 13.85 -7.96 -2.78
N ARG A 352 13.72 -8.74 -1.71
CA ARG A 352 12.77 -9.84 -1.58
C ARG A 352 11.59 -9.41 -0.74
N SER A 353 10.36 -9.59 -1.22
CA SER A 353 9.16 -9.14 -0.50
C SER A 353 8.62 -10.16 0.52
N GLY A 354 8.88 -11.46 0.32
CA GLY A 354 8.11 -12.52 0.99
C GLY A 354 6.64 -12.53 0.59
N VAL A 355 5.87 -13.46 1.17
CA VAL A 355 4.41 -13.44 1.08
C VAL A 355 3.90 -12.31 1.97
N ILE A 356 3.23 -11.31 1.40
CA ILE A 356 2.80 -10.15 2.19
C ILE A 356 1.79 -10.58 3.25
N HIS A 357 2.07 -10.23 4.49
CA HIS A 357 1.23 -10.57 5.63
C HIS A 357 -0.04 -9.72 5.69
N TYR A 358 -1.08 -10.27 6.32
CA TYR A 358 -2.39 -9.65 6.38
C TYR A 358 -2.42 -8.32 7.14
N GLY A 359 -1.47 -8.07 8.05
CA GLY A 359 -1.27 -6.77 8.69
C GLY A 359 -1.09 -5.60 7.72
N ALA A 360 -0.72 -5.85 6.46
CA ALA A 360 -0.67 -4.81 5.43
C ALA A 360 -2.05 -4.29 4.98
N TYR A 361 -3.14 -5.00 5.29
CA TYR A 361 -4.49 -4.69 4.79
C TYR A 361 -4.90 -3.25 5.08
N ASN A 362 -4.77 -2.82 6.34
CA ASN A 362 -5.22 -1.50 6.76
C ASN A 362 -4.39 -0.40 6.10
N LEU A 363 -3.07 -0.56 6.04
CA LEU A 363 -2.23 0.40 5.34
C LEU A 363 -2.64 0.53 3.87
N GLY A 364 -2.90 -0.59 3.19
CA GLY A 364 -3.43 -0.58 1.83
C GLY A 364 -4.75 0.22 1.72
N ASP A 365 -5.73 -0.09 2.56
CA ASP A 365 -7.02 0.60 2.59
C ASP A 365 -6.86 2.12 2.78
N SER A 366 -6.02 2.54 3.73
CA SER A 366 -5.77 3.96 4.02
C SER A 366 -5.03 4.69 2.89
N LEU A 367 -4.12 4.01 2.16
CA LEU A 367 -3.50 4.53 0.93
C LEU A 367 -4.55 4.80 -0.16
N MET A 368 -5.64 4.02 -0.20
CA MET A 368 -6.66 4.10 -1.25
C MET A 368 -7.90 4.90 -0.93
N TRP A 369 -8.25 5.12 0.33
CA TRP A 369 -9.52 5.78 0.67
C TRP A 369 -9.43 6.88 1.73
N GLU A 370 -8.43 6.82 2.62
CA GLU A 370 -8.31 7.73 3.77
C GLU A 370 -7.29 8.84 3.52
N PHE A 371 -6.18 8.89 4.27
CA PHE A 371 -5.16 9.92 4.06
C PHE A 371 -4.61 9.90 2.63
N GLY A 372 -4.59 8.74 1.97
CA GLY A 372 -4.18 8.68 0.58
C GLY A 372 -5.15 9.41 -0.36
N ARG A 373 -6.42 9.56 0.00
CA ARG A 373 -7.36 10.45 -0.70
C ARG A 373 -6.99 11.90 -0.43
N GLU A 374 -6.72 12.30 0.81
CA GLU A 374 -6.26 13.66 1.13
C GLU A 374 -4.98 14.04 0.38
N LEU A 375 -4.06 13.08 0.22
CA LEU A 375 -2.84 13.26 -0.57
C LEU A 375 -3.10 13.28 -2.07
N ARG A 376 -4.21 12.69 -2.56
CA ARG A 376 -4.59 12.70 -3.99
C ARG A 376 -5.51 13.85 -4.37
N ASP A 377 -6.17 14.46 -3.39
CA ASP A 377 -7.24 15.41 -3.65
C ASP A 377 -6.67 16.69 -4.25
N THR A 378 -6.99 16.89 -5.53
CA THR A 378 -6.78 18.13 -6.27
C THR A 378 -7.99 19.06 -6.15
N SER A 379 -8.96 18.72 -5.30
CA SER A 379 -10.25 19.38 -5.22
C SER A 379 -10.27 20.37 -4.04
N PHE A 380 -10.23 21.65 -4.38
CA PHE A 380 -11.05 22.65 -3.71
C PHE A 380 -12.11 23.13 -4.70
#